data_AF-A0A7T4R272-F1
#
_entry.id   AF-A0A7T4R272-F1
#
_cell.length_a   1.000
_cell.length_b   1.000
_cell.length_c   1.000
_cell.angle_alpha   90.00
_cell.angle_beta   90.00
_cell.angle_gamma   90.00
#
_symmetry.space_group_name_H-M   'P 1'
#
loop_
_entity.id
_entity.type
_entity.pdbx_description
1 polymer ?
#
loop_
_entity_poly.entity_id
_entity_poly.type
_entity_poly.pdbx_seq_one_letter_code
_entity_poly.pdbx_strand_id
1 'polypeptide(L)'
;MAKIHSKERVIEYAVDFKIKVVELTEKLDADTLQIADILGLHPVMVYRWGQEYREGKLVATPTRRIHMKNEEAEPKPTERLR
;
A
#
# COMPACT_ATOMS: atom_id res chain seq x y z
N MET A 1 24.19 -20.90 -5.84
CA MET A 1 23.18 -19.84 -5.63
C MET A 1 23.84 -18.47 -5.71
N ALA A 2 23.28 -17.54 -6.48
CA ALA A 2 23.70 -16.14 -6.43
C ALA A 2 23.38 -15.57 -5.04
N LYS A 3 24.37 -14.95 -4.39
CA LYS A 3 24.21 -14.27 -3.09
C LYS A 3 24.01 -12.77 -3.36
N ILE A 4 22.95 -12.19 -2.79
CA ILE A 4 22.71 -10.75 -2.88
C ILE A 4 23.71 -10.05 -1.93
N HIS A 5 24.67 -9.33 -2.50
CA HIS A 5 25.66 -8.55 -1.76
C HIS A 5 25.15 -7.12 -1.51
N SER A 6 24.07 -6.97 -0.75
CA SER A 6 23.67 -5.65 -0.22
C SER A 6 24.01 -5.60 1.27
N LYS A 7 24.77 -4.57 1.68
CA LYS A 7 25.04 -4.29 3.11
C LYS A 7 23.79 -3.79 3.84
N GLU A 8 22.88 -3.14 3.11
CA GLU A 8 21.64 -2.57 3.65
C GLU A 8 20.48 -3.54 3.46
N ARG A 9 19.64 -3.65 4.50
CA ARG A 9 18.40 -4.43 4.44
C ARG A 9 17.45 -3.73 3.46
N VAL A 10 17.11 -4.39 2.36
CA VAL A 10 16.04 -3.94 1.48
C VAL A 10 14.75 -3.95 2.31
N ILE A 11 14.17 -2.77 2.54
CA ILE A 11 12.87 -2.66 3.19
C ILE A 11 11.84 -3.20 2.21
N GLU A 12 11.17 -4.29 2.60
CA GLU A 12 10.15 -4.89 1.76
C GLU A 12 8.90 -4.02 1.73
N TYR A 13 8.34 -3.82 0.54
CA TYR A 13 7.04 -3.17 0.38
C TYR A 13 5.92 -4.07 0.91
N ALA A 14 4.95 -3.46 1.58
CA ALA A 14 3.74 -4.16 2.04
C ALA A 14 2.99 -4.80 0.85
N VAL A 15 2.43 -6.00 1.06
CA VAL A 15 1.71 -6.74 0.01
C VAL A 15 0.54 -5.93 -0.56
N ASP A 16 -0.23 -5.28 0.31
CA ASP A 16 -1.36 -4.42 -0.11
C ASP A 16 -0.91 -3.24 -0.97
N PHE A 17 0.27 -2.69 -0.70
CA PHE A 17 0.83 -1.63 -1.53
C PHE A 17 1.16 -2.15 -2.93
N LYS A 18 1.83 -3.31 -3.02
CA LYS A 18 2.13 -3.97 -4.31
C LYS A 18 0.86 -4.24 -5.12
N ILE A 19 -0.18 -4.76 -4.47
CA ILE A 19 -1.48 -5.03 -5.12
C ILE A 19 -2.10 -3.76 -5.67
N LYS A 20 -2.18 -2.68 -4.88
CA LYS A 20 -2.74 -1.41 -5.35
C LYS A 20 -1.99 -0.83 -6.54
N VAL A 21 -0.67 -0.94 -6.57
CA VAL A 21 0.13 -0.50 -7.73
C VAL A 21 -0.21 -1.31 -8.98
N VAL A 22 -0.34 -2.63 -8.87
CA VAL A 22 -0.73 -3.49 -9.99
C VAL A 22 -2.16 -3.18 -10.45
N GLU A 23 -3.10 -3.03 -9.51
CA GLU A 23 -4.48 -2.65 -9.84
C GLU A 23 -4.56 -1.31 -10.56
N LEU A 24 -3.73 -0.33 -10.19
CA LEU A 24 -3.64 0.96 -10.90
C LEU A 24 -3.18 0.76 -12.35
N THR A 25 -2.16 -0.08 -12.59
CA THR A 25 -1.69 -0.36 -13.96
C THR A 25 -2.73 -1.10 -14.79
N GLU A 26 -3.40 -2.12 -14.23
CA GLU A 26 -4.33 -2.97 -14.99
C GLU A 26 -5.71 -2.33 -15.19
N LYS A 27 -6.25 -1.63 -14.18
CA LYS A 27 -7.62 -1.08 -14.24
C LYS A 27 -7.69 0.27 -14.94
N LEU A 28 -6.64 1.09 -14.85
CA LEU A 28 -6.62 2.42 -15.49
C LEU A 28 -5.91 2.42 -16.85
N ASP A 29 -5.46 1.27 -17.35
CA ASP A 29 -4.63 1.15 -18.57
C ASP A 29 -3.47 2.16 -18.56
N ALA A 30 -2.92 2.38 -17.37
CA ALA A 30 -1.94 3.42 -17.12
C ALA A 30 -0.54 2.91 -17.40
N ASP A 31 0.29 3.78 -17.99
CA ASP A 31 1.65 3.40 -18.35
C ASP A 31 2.46 3.05 -17.09
N THR A 32 3.04 1.85 -17.11
CA THR A 32 3.86 1.31 -16.03
C THR A 32 5.06 2.20 -15.74
N LEU A 33 5.65 2.82 -16.78
CA LEU A 33 6.77 3.74 -16.63
C LEU A 33 6.36 5.02 -15.88
N GLN A 34 5.19 5.58 -16.21
CA GLN A 34 4.68 6.77 -15.56
C GLN A 34 4.31 6.51 -14.10
N ILE A 35 3.63 5.40 -13.81
CA ILE A 35 3.30 5.01 -12.43
C ILE A 35 4.57 4.80 -11.60
N ALA A 36 5.58 4.16 -12.18
CA ALA A 36 6.85 3.94 -11.53
C ALA A 36 7.53 5.26 -11.19
N ASP A 37 7.57 6.21 -12.13
CA ASP A 37 8.16 7.54 -11.91
C ASP A 37 7.42 8.33 -10.81
N ILE A 38 6.09 8.38 -10.87
CA ILE A 38 5.24 9.09 -9.88
C ILE A 38 5.41 8.52 -8.47
N LEU A 39 5.46 7.20 -8.33
CA LEU A 39 5.57 6.52 -7.04
C LEU A 39 7.03 6.36 -6.57
N GLY A 40 8.02 6.80 -7.35
CA GLY A 40 9.44 6.61 -7.05
C GLY A 40 9.87 5.14 -7.05
N LEU A 41 9.20 4.30 -7.83
CA LEU A 41 9.47 2.87 -7.96
C LEU A 41 10.33 2.63 -9.21
N HIS A 42 11.12 1.56 -9.18
CA HIS A 42 11.78 1.09 -10.39
C HIS A 42 10.78 0.30 -11.27
N PRO A 43 10.68 0.54 -12.59
CA PRO A 43 9.71 -0.13 -13.46
C PRO A 43 9.76 -1.67 -13.40
N VAL A 44 10.96 -2.24 -13.29
CA VAL A 44 11.16 -3.69 -13.13
C VAL A 44 10.43 -4.26 -11.91
N MET A 45 10.29 -3.50 -10.82
CA MET A 45 9.52 -3.95 -9.66
C MET A 45 8.02 -4.04 -9.98
N VAL A 46 7.49 -3.03 -10.67
CA VAL A 46 6.08 -2.98 -11.06
C VAL A 46 5.74 -4.15 -11.99
N TYR A 47 6.59 -4.42 -12.98
CA TYR A 47 6.45 -5.60 -13.84
C TYR A 47 6.49 -6.91 -13.05
N ARG A 48 7.43 -7.06 -12.10
CA ARG A 48 7.51 -8.26 -11.26
C ARG A 48 6.27 -8.45 -10.42
N TRP A 49 5.75 -7.39 -9.79
CA TRP A 49 4.52 -7.46 -9.01
C TRP A 49 3.32 -7.82 -9.88
N GLY A 50 3.24 -7.32 -11.12
CA GLY A 50 2.19 -7.73 -12.06
C GLY A 50 2.27 -9.22 -12.46
N GLN A 51 3.47 -9.81 -12.50
CA GLN A 51 3.62 -11.26 -12.67
C GLN A 51 3.20 -12.01 -11.41
N GLU A 52 3.69 -11.60 -10.24
CA GLU A 52 3.33 -12.21 -8.96
C GLU A 52 1.82 -12.13 -8.67
N TYR A 53 1.17 -11.05 -9.09
CA TYR A 53 -0.27 -10.84 -8.98
C TYR A 53 -1.05 -11.85 -9.84
N ARG A 54 -0.67 -11.99 -11.13
CA ARG A 54 -1.27 -12.97 -12.05
C ARG A 54 -1.05 -14.42 -11.62
N GLU A 55 0.07 -14.71 -10.97
CA GLU A 55 0.38 -16.01 -10.38
C GLU A 55 -0.34 -16.25 -9.05
N GLY A 56 -1.08 -15.28 -8.52
CA GLY A 56 -1.82 -15.39 -7.26
C GLY A 56 -0.95 -15.38 -6.01
N LYS A 57 0.32 -14.94 -6.11
CA LYS A 57 1.28 -14.91 -4.99
C LYS A 57 1.08 -13.73 -4.06
N LEU A 58 0.49 -12.64 -4.56
CA LEU A 58 0.14 -11.46 -3.75
C LEU A 58 -1.22 -11.67 -3.07
N VAL A 59 -1.23 -12.38 -1.94
CA VAL A 59 -2.43 -12.56 -1.13
C VAL A 59 -2.52 -11.43 -0.10
N ALA A 60 -3.44 -10.50 -0.30
CA ALA A 60 -3.76 -9.49 0.71
C ALA A 60 -4.24 -10.18 1.99
N THR A 61 -3.48 -10.04 3.07
CA THR A 61 -3.97 -10.48 4.38
C THR A 61 -4.91 -9.38 4.89
N PRO A 62 -6.19 -9.66 5.18
CA PRO A 62 -7.09 -8.63 5.64
C PRO A 62 -6.58 -8.06 6.96
N THR A 63 -6.00 -6.86 6.92
CA THR A 63 -5.62 -6.14 8.12
C THR A 63 -6.90 -5.90 8.92
N ARG A 64 -6.87 -6.22 10.23
CA ARG A 64 -8.00 -6.10 11.16
C ARG A 64 -8.73 -4.77 10.91
N ARG A 65 -10.01 -4.83 10.51
CA ARG A 65 -10.88 -3.65 10.36
C ARG A 65 -10.89 -2.86 11.68
N ILE A 66 -10.13 -1.77 11.72
CA ILE A 66 -10.14 -0.84 12.83
C ILE A 66 -11.39 0.01 12.64
N HIS A 67 -12.42 -0.25 13.44
CA HIS A 67 -13.56 0.65 13.49
C HIS A 67 -13.08 1.88 14.26
N MET A 68 -12.94 3.00 13.58
CA MET A 68 -12.73 4.28 14.25
C MET A 68 -14.00 4.54 15.06
N LYS A 69 -13.92 4.43 16.38
CA LYS A 69 -15.01 4.88 17.24
C LYS A 69 -15.00 6.40 17.11
N ASN A 70 -16.00 6.96 16.43
CA ASN A 70 -16.26 8.39 16.53
C ASN A 70 -16.67 8.64 17.98
N GLU A 71 -15.73 9.09 18.80
CA GLU A 71 -16.06 9.68 20.08
C GLU A 71 -16.72 11.03 19.74
N GLU A 72 -18.05 11.01 19.67
CA GLU A 72 -18.86 12.23 19.67
C GLU A 72 -18.42 13.03 20.89
N ALA A 73 -17.74 14.15 20.65
CA ALA A 73 -17.35 15.07 21.71
C ALA A 73 -18.64 15.57 22.38
N GLU A 74 -18.93 15.07 23.58
CA GLU A 74 -20.05 15.55 24.37
C GLU A 74 -19.90 17.07 24.58
N PRO A 75 -20.94 17.88 24.29
CA PRO A 75 -20.86 19.31 24.53
C PRO A 75 -20.74 19.56 26.03
N LYS A 76 -19.59 20.10 26.45
CA LYS A 76 -19.30 20.46 27.85
C LYS A 76 -20.49 21.26 28.42
N PRO A 77 -21.04 20.90 29.61
CA PRO A 77 -22.10 21.68 30.21
C PRO A 77 -21.57 23.08 30.48
N THR A 78 -22.15 24.07 29.80
CA THR A 78 -21.93 25.48 30.14
C THR A 78 -22.66 25.74 31.45
N GLU A 79 -21.93 25.60 32.55
CA GLU A 79 -22.43 25.92 33.88
C GLU A 79 -22.62 27.44 33.95
N ARG A 80 -23.88 27.87 33.84
CA ARG A 80 -24.26 29.28 33.92
C ARG A 80 -23.99 29.76 35.34
N LEU A 81 -23.29 30.89 35.44
CA LEU A 81 -23.12 31.67 36.66
C LEU A 81 -24.41 31.76 37.48
N ARG A 82 -24.34 31.35 38.75
CA ARG A 82 -25.10 31.92 39.87
C ARG A 82 -24.27 31.88 41.14
#